data_AF-A0A150TWX6-F1
#
_entry.id   AF-A0A150TWX6-F1
#
_cell.length_a   1.000
_cell.length_b   1.000
_cell.length_c   1.000
_cell.angle_alpha   90.00
_cell.angle_beta   90.00
_cell.angle_gamma   90.00
#
_symmetry.space_group_name_H-M   'P 1'
#
loop_
_entity.id
_entity.type
_entity.pdbx_description
1 polymer ?
#
loop_
_entity_poly.entity_id
_entity_poly.type
_entity_poly.pdbx_seq_one_letter_code
_entity_poly.pdbx_strand_id
1 'polypeptide(L)'
;MSGPPVTIGCAVVLSPGAAGPPDSGMITTIPHGIVTASGMPLAVVGSLCQMVNSVSGAPYPLSIGSLGASTLVTIQDQALVRVGDRIPSGSGILTVIGPPAAPFVTDGGAP
;
A
#
# COMPACT_ATOMS: atom_id res chain seq x y z
N MET A 1 -2.94 10.76 3.81
CA MET A 1 -1.93 11.66 4.41
C MET A 1 -1.09 12.23 3.27
N SER A 2 -0.42 13.37 3.42
CA SER A 2 0.52 13.75 2.36
C SER A 2 1.73 12.83 2.40
N GLY A 3 2.22 12.36 1.26
CA GLY A 3 3.40 11.50 1.24
C GLY A 3 3.88 11.16 -0.16
N PRO A 4 5.10 10.63 -0.26
CA PRO A 4 5.63 10.14 -1.53
C PRO A 4 4.90 8.86 -1.97
N PRO A 5 4.69 8.67 -3.28
CA PRO A 5 4.08 7.46 -3.81
C PRO A 5 4.94 6.22 -3.54
N VAL A 6 4.29 5.06 -3.46
CA VAL A 6 4.97 3.76 -3.31
C VAL A 6 4.76 2.87 -4.53
N THR A 7 5.48 1.75 -4.57
CA THR A 7 5.48 0.79 -5.69
C THR A 7 5.67 -0.64 -5.16
N ILE A 8 5.86 -1.59 -6.07
CA ILE A 8 6.23 -2.98 -5.80
C ILE A 8 7.47 -3.02 -4.89
N GLY A 9 7.45 -3.90 -3.90
CA GLY A 9 8.51 -4.01 -2.90
C GLY A 9 8.37 -3.07 -1.70
N CYS A 10 7.39 -2.15 -1.71
CA CYS A 10 7.08 -1.36 -0.53
C CYS A 10 6.62 -2.27 0.61
N ALA A 11 7.26 -2.14 1.77
CA ALA A 11 6.88 -2.83 3.00
C ALA A 11 5.59 -2.25 3.57
N VAL A 12 4.76 -3.13 4.11
CA VAL A 12 3.48 -2.83 4.75
C VAL A 12 3.34 -3.62 6.04
N VAL A 13 2.57 -3.08 6.99
CA VAL A 13 2.20 -3.78 8.22
C VAL A 13 0.70 -3.71 8.42
N LEU A 14 0.07 -4.84 8.72
CA LEU A 14 -1.35 -4.94 9.02
C LEU A 14 -1.54 -5.08 10.53
N SER A 15 -2.37 -4.21 11.13
CA SER A 15 -2.65 -4.24 12.57
C SER A 15 -4.13 -3.97 12.88
N PRO A 16 -4.84 -4.87 13.58
CA PRO A 16 -4.43 -6.25 13.91
C PRO A 16 -4.14 -7.09 12.65
N GLY A 17 -3.18 -8.02 12.74
CA GLY A 17 -2.96 -9.01 11.68
C GLY A 17 -4.05 -10.09 11.70
N ALA A 18 -3.98 -11.03 10.76
CA ALA A 18 -5.02 -12.04 10.56
C ALA A 18 -5.19 -12.99 11.77
N ALA A 19 -4.15 -13.15 12.58
CA ALA A 19 -4.19 -13.95 13.82
C ALA A 19 -4.20 -13.10 15.10
N GLY A 20 -4.38 -11.78 15.00
CA GLY A 20 -4.34 -10.83 16.12
C GLY A 20 -3.07 -9.97 16.14
N PRO A 21 -1.87 -10.54 16.40
CA PRO A 21 -0.63 -9.76 16.34
C PRO A 21 -0.38 -9.16 14.94
N PRO A 22 0.38 -8.07 14.82
CA PRO A 22 0.65 -7.43 13.54
C PRO A 22 1.34 -8.34 12.51
N ASP A 23 0.81 -8.36 11.29
CA ASP A 23 1.41 -9.07 10.16
C ASP A 23 2.22 -8.12 9.29
N SER A 24 3.29 -8.62 8.66
CA SER A 24 4.15 -7.83 7.77
C SER A 24 4.09 -8.35 6.34
N GLY A 25 4.25 -7.49 5.36
CA GLY A 25 4.26 -7.89 3.97
C GLY A 25 4.90 -6.86 3.06
N MET A 26 4.76 -7.10 1.77
CA MET A 26 5.18 -6.17 0.72
C MET A 26 4.16 -6.11 -0.41
N ILE A 27 4.06 -4.98 -1.08
CA ILE A 27 3.28 -4.84 -2.32
C ILE A 27 3.95 -5.69 -3.40
N THR A 28 3.20 -6.59 -4.03
CA THR A 28 3.71 -7.48 -5.08
C THR A 28 3.06 -7.23 -6.43
N THR A 29 1.83 -6.73 -6.45
CA THR A 29 1.07 -6.56 -7.69
C THR A 29 0.38 -5.22 -7.72
N ILE A 30 0.52 -4.51 -8.84
CA ILE A 30 -0.18 -3.27 -9.12
C ILE A 30 -1.05 -3.51 -10.35
N PRO A 31 -2.36 -3.20 -10.31
CA PRO A 31 -3.30 -3.61 -11.35
C PRO A 31 -3.02 -2.95 -12.71
N HIS A 32 -2.36 -1.79 -12.72
CA HIS A 32 -2.15 -0.98 -13.91
C HIS A 32 -0.72 -0.42 -13.99
N GLY A 33 -0.17 -0.35 -15.21
CA GLY A 33 1.20 0.11 -15.46
C GLY A 33 1.32 1.47 -16.13
N ILE A 34 0.24 2.27 -16.18
CA ILE A 34 0.19 3.49 -17.01
C ILE A 34 1.02 4.65 -16.43
N VAL A 35 1.19 4.71 -15.11
CA VAL A 35 2.09 5.66 -14.45
C VAL A 35 3.18 4.89 -13.74
N THR A 36 4.43 5.28 -14.01
CA THR A 36 5.62 4.65 -13.42
C THR A 36 6.53 5.69 -12.77
N ALA A 37 7.29 5.26 -11.76
CA ALA A 37 8.42 5.97 -11.22
C ALA A 37 9.65 5.04 -11.29
N SER A 38 10.74 5.54 -11.86
CA SER A 38 11.98 4.76 -12.06
C SER A 38 11.74 3.44 -12.82
N GLY A 39 10.77 3.44 -13.74
CA GLY A 39 10.39 2.26 -14.53
C GLY A 39 9.46 1.27 -13.81
N MET A 40 9.06 1.53 -12.56
CA MET A 40 8.15 0.67 -11.80
C MET A 40 6.75 1.31 -11.68
N PRO A 41 5.65 0.55 -11.80
CA PRO A 41 4.30 1.08 -11.72
C PRO A 41 3.98 1.65 -10.33
N LEU A 42 3.17 2.71 -10.24
CA LEU A 42 2.80 3.30 -8.95
C LEU A 42 1.63 2.55 -8.31
N ALA A 43 1.73 2.31 -7.00
CA ALA A 43 0.72 1.55 -6.26
C ALA A 43 -0.55 2.38 -6.07
N VAL A 44 -1.68 1.72 -6.26
CA VAL A 44 -3.03 2.27 -6.10
C VAL A 44 -3.87 1.37 -5.21
N VAL A 45 -5.02 1.87 -4.75
CA VAL A 45 -6.02 1.04 -4.08
C VAL A 45 -6.38 -0.17 -4.96
N GLY A 46 -6.57 -1.33 -4.33
CA GLY A 46 -6.72 -2.61 -5.04
C GLY A 46 -5.40 -3.28 -5.45
N SER A 47 -4.24 -2.66 -5.24
CA SER A 47 -2.94 -3.37 -5.34
C SER A 47 -2.88 -4.53 -4.35
N LEU A 48 -2.13 -5.58 -4.68
CA LEU A 48 -2.00 -6.76 -3.83
C LEU A 48 -0.68 -6.72 -3.04
N CYS A 49 -0.80 -7.06 -1.77
CA CYS A 49 0.31 -7.33 -0.87
C CYS A 49 0.44 -8.83 -0.67
N GLN A 50 1.67 -9.33 -0.65
CA GLN A 50 1.98 -10.63 -0.07
C GLN A 50 2.32 -10.41 1.40
N MET A 51 1.38 -10.77 2.27
CA MET A 51 1.52 -10.70 3.72
C MET A 51 2.10 -12.00 4.26
N VAL A 52 2.74 -11.94 5.41
CA VAL A 52 3.19 -13.08 6.18
C VAL A 52 2.53 -12.99 7.55
N ASN A 53 1.78 -14.03 7.90
CA ASN A 53 1.18 -14.12 9.22
C ASN A 53 2.27 -14.22 10.28
N SER A 54 2.26 -13.33 11.25
CA SER A 54 3.29 -13.24 12.30
C SER A 54 3.31 -14.44 13.26
N VAL A 55 2.19 -15.15 13.40
CA VAL A 55 2.05 -16.30 14.30
C VAL A 55 2.44 -17.60 13.59
N SER A 56 1.92 -17.84 12.39
CA SER A 56 2.14 -19.09 11.65
C SER A 56 3.30 -19.05 10.65
N GLY A 57 3.77 -17.86 10.28
CA GLY A 57 4.72 -17.65 9.18
C GLY A 57 4.12 -17.91 7.78
N ALA A 58 2.83 -18.26 7.68
CA ALA A 58 2.20 -18.59 6.41
C ALA A 58 1.98 -17.33 5.57
N PRO A 59 2.35 -17.34 4.28
CA PRO A 59 2.07 -16.22 3.40
C PRO A 59 0.59 -16.19 2.99
N TYR A 60 0.02 -15.00 2.82
CA TYR A 60 -1.32 -14.82 2.30
C TYR A 60 -1.45 -13.51 1.51
N PRO A 61 -2.31 -13.48 0.46
CA PRO A 61 -2.56 -12.27 -0.28
C PRO A 61 -3.50 -11.34 0.48
N LEU A 62 -3.27 -10.02 0.38
CA LEU A 62 -4.17 -8.99 0.88
C LEU A 62 -4.30 -7.88 -0.15
N SER A 63 -5.54 -7.52 -0.51
CA SER A 63 -5.81 -6.35 -1.36
C SER A 63 -5.84 -5.07 -0.51
N ILE A 64 -5.21 -4.01 -0.99
CA ILE A 64 -5.23 -2.69 -0.35
C ILE A 64 -6.64 -2.09 -0.49
N GLY A 65 -7.26 -1.72 0.64
CA GLY A 65 -8.56 -1.06 0.67
C GLY A 65 -8.56 0.34 0.04
N SER A 66 -9.73 0.98 0.00
CA SER A 66 -9.90 2.28 -0.69
C SER A 66 -9.89 3.50 0.24
N LEU A 67 -10.24 3.31 1.52
CA LEU A 67 -10.39 4.42 2.47
C LEU A 67 -9.02 4.79 3.08
N GLY A 68 -8.66 6.07 3.10
CA GLY A 68 -7.39 6.54 3.68
C GLY A 68 -6.23 6.68 2.69
N ALA A 69 -6.45 6.35 1.41
CA ALA A 69 -5.53 6.61 0.30
C ALA A 69 -5.70 8.05 -0.23
N SER A 70 -5.10 8.41 -1.36
CA SER A 70 -5.25 9.78 -1.88
C SER A 70 -6.67 10.12 -2.34
N THR A 71 -7.20 11.26 -1.88
CA THR A 71 -8.45 11.84 -2.41
C THR A 71 -8.25 12.76 -3.61
N LEU A 72 -7.00 13.17 -3.90
CA LEU A 72 -6.70 14.10 -5.00
C LEU A 72 -6.04 13.41 -6.20
N VAL A 73 -5.13 12.48 -5.96
CA VAL A 73 -4.36 11.83 -7.02
C VAL A 73 -4.91 10.43 -7.24
N THR A 74 -5.53 10.24 -8.41
CA THR A 74 -6.00 8.95 -8.88
C THR A 74 -5.26 8.54 -10.15
N ILE A 75 -5.14 7.23 -10.36
CA ILE A 75 -4.65 6.63 -11.59
C ILE A 75 -5.73 5.65 -12.03
N GLN A 76 -6.38 5.92 -13.17
CA GLN A 76 -7.54 5.15 -13.64
C GLN A 76 -8.63 5.01 -12.57
N ASP A 77 -9.01 6.15 -11.97
CA ASP A 77 -10.03 6.23 -10.91
C ASP A 77 -9.70 5.47 -9.62
N GLN A 78 -8.47 4.96 -9.48
CA GLN A 78 -7.97 4.34 -8.26
C GLN A 78 -7.03 5.30 -7.53
N ALA A 79 -7.32 5.56 -6.25
CA ALA A 79 -6.52 6.44 -5.41
C ALA A 79 -5.07 5.94 -5.28
N LEU A 80 -4.13 6.87 -5.39
CA LEU A 80 -2.69 6.62 -5.20
C LEU A 80 -2.39 6.25 -3.73
N VAL A 81 -1.51 5.27 -3.54
CA VAL A 81 -1.02 4.83 -2.22
C VAL A 81 0.33 5.46 -1.93
N ARG A 82 0.51 5.96 -0.70
CA ARG A 82 1.69 6.72 -0.27
C ARG A 82 2.28 6.18 1.01
N VAL A 83 3.55 6.51 1.24
CA VAL A 83 4.20 6.25 2.54
C VAL A 83 3.40 6.94 3.65
N GLY A 84 3.16 6.21 4.73
CA GLY A 84 2.43 6.69 5.89
C GLY A 84 0.92 6.49 5.80
N ASP A 85 0.35 6.16 4.64
CA ASP A 85 -1.08 5.90 4.52
C ASP A 85 -1.51 4.76 5.47
N ARG A 86 -2.69 4.94 6.06
CA ARG A 86 -3.34 4.00 6.99
C ARG A 86 -4.69 3.62 6.40
N ILE A 87 -4.72 2.45 5.78
CA ILE A 87 -5.82 2.03 4.91
C ILE A 87 -6.50 0.81 5.55
N PRO A 88 -7.76 0.89 5.99
CA PRO A 88 -8.52 -0.29 6.39
C PRO A 88 -8.51 -1.35 5.30
N SER A 89 -7.94 -2.52 5.60
CA SER A 89 -7.76 -3.62 4.65
C SER A 89 -7.87 -4.95 5.39
N GLY A 90 -8.72 -5.86 4.91
CA GLY A 90 -8.88 -7.18 5.53
C GLY A 90 -9.24 -7.11 7.03
N SER A 91 -8.39 -7.68 7.90
CA SER A 91 -8.62 -7.78 9.34
C SER A 91 -8.31 -6.51 10.14
N GLY A 92 -7.67 -5.50 9.55
CA GLY A 92 -7.13 -4.37 10.31
C GLY A 92 -6.79 -3.15 9.47
N ILE A 93 -5.91 -2.31 10.01
CA ILE A 93 -5.38 -1.14 9.31
C ILE A 93 -4.03 -1.51 8.69
N LEU A 94 -3.95 -1.42 7.37
CA LEU A 94 -2.71 -1.55 6.63
C LEU A 94 -1.96 -0.22 6.69
N THR A 95 -0.78 -0.22 7.30
CA THR A 95 0.13 0.91 7.34
C THR A 95 1.21 0.74 6.28
N VAL A 96 1.36 1.75 5.42
CA VAL A 96 2.36 1.78 4.36
C VAL A 96 3.66 2.35 4.91
N ILE A 97 4.74 1.58 4.89
CA ILE A 97 5.99 1.95 5.56
C ILE A 97 7.01 2.54 4.59
N GLY A 98 7.12 1.98 3.38
CA GLY A 98 8.11 2.36 2.38
C GLY A 98 9.05 1.20 2.00
N PRO A 99 10.08 1.44 1.18
CA PRO A 99 10.56 2.75 0.73
C PRO A 99 9.64 3.44 -0.29
N PRO A 100 9.75 4.77 -0.46
CA PRO A 100 9.06 5.50 -1.51
C PRO A 100 9.61 5.16 -2.90
N ALA A 101 8.72 5.15 -3.90
CA ALA A 101 9.09 4.96 -5.30
C ALA A 101 9.75 6.20 -5.92
N ALA A 102 9.31 7.39 -5.50
CA ALA A 102 9.84 8.68 -5.92
C ALA A 102 9.92 9.62 -4.71
N PRO A 103 11.03 9.62 -3.94
CA PRO A 103 11.15 10.41 -2.71
C PRO A 103 11.12 11.94 -2.95
N PHE A 104 11.33 12.38 -4.20
CA PHE A 104 11.28 13.78 -4.62
C PHE A 104 9.87 14.25 -5.04
N VAL A 105 8.88 13.35 -5.03
CA VAL A 105 7.46 13.68 -5.30
C VAL A 105 6.70 13.53 -4.00
N THR A 106 5.81 14.47 -3.69
CA THR A 106 4.86 14.35 -2.59
C THR A 106 3.46 14.61 -3.14
N ASP A 107 2.56 13.67 -2.92
CA ASP A 107 1.14 13.94 -3.07
C ASP A 107 0.64 14.63 -1.80
N GLY A 108 0.10 15.84 -1.95
CA GLY A 108 -0.45 16.66 -0.87
C GLY A 108 -1.91 16.36 -0.52
N GLY A 109 -2.54 15.39 -1.18
CA GLY A 109 -3.95 15.04 -0.99
C GLY A 109 -4.27 14.52 0.40
N ALA A 110 -5.45 14.89 0.90
CA ALA A 110 -5.99 14.33 2.13
C ALA A 110 -6.19 12.80 1.99
N PRO A 111 -6.06 12.03 3.10
CA PRO A 111 -6.51 10.64 3.16
C PRO A 111 -8.03 10.50 2.98
#